data_AF-A0A9D9PU18-F1
#
_entry.id   AF-A0A9D9PU18-F1
#
_cell.length_a   1.000
_cell.length_b   1.000
_cell.length_c   1.000
_cell.angle_alpha   90.00
_cell.angle_beta   90.00
_cell.angle_gamma   90.00
#
_symmetry.space_group_name_H-M   'P 1'
#
loop_
_entity.id
_entity.type
_entity.pdbx_description
1 polymer ?
#
loop_
_entity_poly.entity_id
_entity_poly.type
_entity_poly.pdbx_seq_one_letter_code
_entity_poly.pdbx_strand_id
1 'polypeptide(L)'
;MIISNEAYERVQTAIEDIKAGCEVMDDFHEWEDIASSSINSVLEELDGEQFDMTCRVFIEWITDNADSKNLAYGVRAAFVRAMDESMDYMDLMDRNDDPTVEIMKRAKAAAERLFKEETA
;
A
#
# COMPACT_ATOMS: atom_id res chain seq x y z
N MET A 1 14.16 -14.31 -3.18
CA MET A 1 12.91 -14.20 -3.94
C MET A 1 13.01 -12.98 -4.83
N ILE A 2 12.92 -13.17 -6.15
CA ILE A 2 12.94 -12.11 -7.15
C ILE A 2 11.49 -11.65 -7.32
N ILE A 3 11.24 -10.34 -7.32
CA ILE A 3 9.89 -9.78 -7.53
C ILE A 3 9.51 -10.00 -9.00
N SER A 4 8.28 -10.45 -9.27
CA SER A 4 7.80 -10.66 -10.64
C SER A 4 7.43 -9.34 -11.32
N ASN A 5 7.58 -9.27 -12.65
CA ASN A 5 7.12 -8.11 -13.44
C ASN A 5 5.62 -7.84 -13.24
N GLU A 6 4.83 -8.89 -13.06
CA GLU A 6 3.39 -8.79 -12.82
C GLU A 6 3.08 -8.04 -11.51
N ALA A 7 3.93 -8.14 -10.48
CA ALA A 7 3.78 -7.34 -9.27
C ALA A 7 4.02 -5.84 -9.54
N TYR A 8 5.00 -5.52 -10.39
CA TYR A 8 5.24 -4.14 -10.85
C TYR A 8 4.07 -3.60 -11.67
N GLU A 9 3.50 -4.40 -12.57
CA GLU A 9 2.34 -4.01 -13.40
C GLU A 9 1.09 -3.72 -12.54
N ARG A 10 0.83 -4.55 -11.51
CA ARG A 10 -0.26 -4.32 -10.53
C ARG A 10 -0.11 -2.99 -9.81
N VAL A 11 1.08 -2.73 -9.25
CA VAL A 11 1.34 -1.47 -8.53
C VAL A 11 1.26 -0.28 -9.49
N GLN A 12 1.83 -0.39 -10.69
CA GLN A 12 1.74 0.69 -11.67
C GLN A 12 0.27 1.03 -11.99
N THR A 13 -0.58 0.02 -12.18
CA THR A 13 -2.02 0.22 -12.43
C THR A 13 -2.70 0.96 -11.27
N ALA A 14 -2.48 0.52 -10.02
CA ALA A 14 -3.02 1.20 -8.85
C ALA A 14 -2.55 2.66 -8.75
N ILE A 15 -1.27 2.91 -9.02
CA ILE A 15 -0.68 4.24 -8.95
C ILE A 15 -1.26 5.17 -10.03
N GLU A 16 -1.50 4.67 -11.25
CA GLU A 16 -2.12 5.44 -12.32
C GLU A 16 -3.56 5.86 -11.94
N ASP A 17 -4.33 4.96 -11.31
CA ASP A 17 -5.66 5.27 -10.79
C ASP A 17 -5.60 6.32 -9.66
N ILE A 18 -4.65 6.20 -8.74
CA ILE A 18 -4.46 7.16 -7.63
C ILE A 18 -4.06 8.55 -8.14
N LYS A 19 -3.17 8.61 -9.15
CA LYS A 19 -2.69 9.87 -9.72
C LYS A 19 -3.82 10.71 -10.31
N ALA A 20 -4.84 10.08 -10.91
CA ALA A 20 -6.00 10.80 -11.40
C ALA A 20 -6.74 11.57 -10.29
N GLY A 21 -6.74 11.05 -9.05
CA GLY A 21 -7.25 11.76 -7.87
C GLY A 21 -6.32 12.86 -7.36
N CYS A 22 -5.00 12.64 -7.43
CA CYS A 22 -3.99 13.60 -6.99
C CYS A 22 -3.89 14.84 -7.89
N GLU A 23 -4.15 14.74 -9.19
CA GLU A 23 -4.09 15.88 -10.12
C GLU A 23 -5.14 16.97 -9.81
N VAL A 24 -6.17 16.63 -9.02
CA VAL A 24 -7.28 17.53 -8.68
C VAL A 24 -7.13 18.13 -7.28
N MET A 25 -6.34 17.52 -6.39
CA MET A 25 -6.31 17.84 -4.95
C MET A 25 -4.88 17.90 -4.40
N ASP A 26 -4.53 19.04 -3.79
CA ASP A 26 -3.17 19.34 -3.30
C ASP A 26 -2.85 18.74 -1.92
N ASP A 27 -3.85 18.24 -1.18
CA ASP A 27 -3.69 17.57 0.12
C ASP A 27 -4.06 16.10 0.00
N PHE A 28 -3.14 15.21 0.38
CA PHE A 28 -3.36 13.78 0.27
C PHE A 28 -4.47 13.26 1.18
N HIS A 29 -4.78 13.93 2.29
CA HIS A 29 -5.90 13.54 3.14
C HIS A 29 -7.25 13.63 2.41
N GLU A 30 -7.33 14.36 1.29
CA GLU A 30 -8.57 14.49 0.49
C GLU A 30 -8.78 13.31 -0.48
N TRP A 31 -7.73 12.58 -0.86
CA TRP A 31 -7.83 11.40 -1.74
C TRP A 31 -7.38 10.08 -1.10
N GLU A 32 -6.93 10.11 0.16
CA GLU A 32 -6.42 8.93 0.89
C GLU A 32 -7.41 7.76 0.87
N ASP A 33 -8.70 8.01 1.13
CA ASP A 33 -9.73 6.95 1.15
C ASP A 33 -9.91 6.28 -0.22
N ILE A 34 -9.89 7.07 -1.29
CA ILE A 34 -9.99 6.58 -2.67
C ILE A 34 -8.75 5.73 -3.00
N ALA A 35 -7.57 6.22 -2.63
CA ALA A 35 -6.33 5.50 -2.83
C ALA A 35 -6.26 4.19 -2.03
N SER A 36 -6.76 4.18 -0.79
CA SER A 36 -6.85 2.97 0.04
C SER A 36 -7.73 1.93 -0.66
N SER A 37 -8.88 2.35 -1.21
CA SER A 37 -9.76 1.47 -1.98
C SER A 37 -9.08 0.90 -3.23
N SER A 38 -8.33 1.72 -3.99
CA SER A 38 -7.58 1.24 -5.16
C SER A 38 -6.53 0.20 -4.77
N ILE A 39 -5.81 0.44 -3.68
CA ILE A 39 -4.80 -0.49 -3.15
C ILE A 39 -5.46 -1.80 -2.70
N ASN A 40 -6.55 -1.74 -1.93
CA ASN A 40 -7.28 -2.95 -1.49
C ASN A 40 -7.74 -3.79 -2.69
N SER A 41 -8.28 -3.16 -3.75
CA SER A 41 -8.76 -3.91 -4.93
C SER A 41 -7.66 -4.72 -5.62
N VAL A 42 -6.41 -4.26 -5.57
CA VAL A 42 -5.26 -4.98 -6.12
C VAL A 42 -4.84 -6.16 -5.24
N LEU A 43 -5.10 -6.09 -3.94
CA LEU A 43 -4.60 -7.05 -2.95
C LEU A 43 -5.59 -8.18 -2.64
N GLU A 44 -6.89 -7.94 -2.72
CA GLU A 44 -7.95 -8.87 -2.26
C GLU A 44 -7.94 -10.25 -2.93
N GLU A 45 -7.50 -10.34 -4.18
CA GLU A 45 -7.52 -11.60 -4.96
C GLU A 45 -6.15 -12.30 -5.05
N LEU A 46 -5.12 -11.77 -4.36
CA LEU A 46 -3.77 -12.31 -4.44
C LEU A 46 -3.55 -13.48 -3.49
N ASP A 47 -2.81 -14.49 -3.95
CA ASP A 47 -2.25 -15.48 -3.04
C ASP A 47 -1.13 -14.87 -2.16
N GLY A 48 -0.71 -15.60 -1.12
CA GLY A 48 0.27 -15.06 -0.16
C GLY A 48 1.63 -14.67 -0.76
N GLU A 49 2.09 -15.34 -1.84
CA GLU A 49 3.35 -14.98 -2.49
C GLU A 49 3.17 -13.74 -3.36
N GLN A 50 2.09 -13.69 -4.14
CA GLN A 50 1.71 -12.52 -4.94
C GLN A 50 1.46 -11.29 -4.07
N PHE A 51 0.81 -11.47 -2.91
CA PHE A 51 0.54 -10.43 -1.94
C PHE A 51 1.86 -9.86 -1.37
N ASP A 52 2.78 -10.72 -0.93
CA ASP A 52 4.10 -10.30 -0.42
C ASP A 52 4.89 -9.51 -1.47
N MET A 53 4.94 -10.02 -2.72
CA MET A 53 5.62 -9.31 -3.81
C MET A 53 5.01 -7.94 -4.07
N THR A 54 3.68 -7.88 -4.16
CA THR A 54 2.96 -6.62 -4.45
C THR A 54 3.16 -5.60 -3.33
N CYS A 55 3.11 -6.02 -2.06
CA CYS A 55 3.43 -5.15 -0.92
C CYS A 55 4.85 -4.61 -0.98
N ARG A 56 5.83 -5.45 -1.36
CA ARG A 56 7.23 -5.03 -1.49
C ARG A 56 7.41 -4.02 -2.62
N VAL A 57 6.70 -4.18 -3.74
CA VAL A 57 6.70 -3.21 -4.84
C VAL A 57 6.07 -1.88 -4.41
N PHE A 58 4.98 -1.88 -3.65
CA PHE A 58 4.43 -0.64 -3.10
C PHE A 58 5.45 0.09 -2.23
N ILE A 59 6.14 -0.62 -1.34
CA ILE A 59 7.19 -0.05 -0.47
C ILE A 59 8.36 0.52 -1.30
N GLU A 60 8.81 -0.22 -2.31
CA GLU A 60 9.85 0.23 -3.25
C GLU A 60 9.40 1.50 -3.97
N TRP A 61 8.19 1.50 -4.53
CA TRP A 61 7.63 2.64 -5.24
C TRP A 61 7.52 3.89 -4.36
N ILE A 62 7.01 3.74 -3.13
CA ILE A 62 6.90 4.84 -2.16
C ILE A 62 8.28 5.42 -1.86
N THR A 63 9.28 4.55 -1.66
CA THR A 63 10.66 4.96 -1.36
C THR A 63 11.30 5.70 -2.54
N ASP A 64 11.16 5.17 -3.75
CA ASP A 64 11.72 5.75 -4.97
C ASP A 64 11.08 7.08 -5.36
N ASN A 65 9.87 7.36 -4.86
CA ASN A 65 9.11 8.58 -5.15
C ASN A 65 9.09 9.57 -3.97
N ALA A 66 9.95 9.39 -2.97
CA ALA A 66 10.02 10.20 -1.74
C ALA A 66 10.05 11.73 -1.98
N ASP A 67 10.65 12.17 -3.09
CA ASP A 67 10.74 13.58 -3.48
C ASP A 67 9.36 14.22 -3.76
N SER A 68 8.37 13.42 -4.15
CA SER A 68 6.99 13.87 -4.37
C SER A 68 6.21 13.78 -3.06
N LYS A 69 6.39 14.79 -2.19
CA LYS A 69 5.81 14.77 -0.83
C LYS A 69 4.32 14.45 -0.80
N ASN A 70 3.51 15.10 -1.65
CA ASN A 70 2.06 14.84 -1.64
C ASN A 70 1.73 13.41 -2.08
N LEU A 71 2.23 12.99 -3.24
CA LEU A 71 1.88 11.70 -3.83
C LEU A 71 2.45 10.53 -3.03
N ALA A 72 3.74 10.55 -2.68
CA ALA A 72 4.38 9.45 -1.97
C ALA A 72 3.88 9.32 -0.53
N TYR A 73 3.63 10.44 0.18
CA TYR A 73 3.04 10.36 1.52
C TYR A 73 1.60 9.89 1.47
N GLY A 74 0.81 10.34 0.49
CA GLY A 74 -0.57 9.90 0.36
C GLY A 74 -0.69 8.43 -0.02
N VAL A 75 0.12 7.94 -0.97
CA VAL A 75 0.17 6.50 -1.29
C VAL A 75 0.63 5.70 -0.08
N ARG A 76 1.62 6.18 0.68
CA ARG A 76 2.05 5.55 1.94
C ARG A 76 0.91 5.49 2.97
N ALA A 77 0.21 6.60 3.19
CA ALA A 77 -0.89 6.67 4.15
C ALA A 77 -2.02 5.72 3.76
N ALA A 78 -2.45 5.78 2.50
CA ALA A 78 -3.43 4.87 1.92
C ALA A 78 -3.00 3.40 2.02
N PHE A 79 -1.73 3.09 1.77
CA PHE A 79 -1.21 1.72 1.90
C PHE A 79 -1.25 1.21 3.35
N VAL A 80 -0.84 2.04 4.32
CA VAL A 80 -0.93 1.69 5.75
C VAL A 80 -2.38 1.45 6.15
N ARG A 81 -3.29 2.31 5.70
CA ARG A 81 -4.72 2.17 5.94
C ARG A 81 -5.30 0.89 5.33
N ALA A 82 -4.97 0.57 4.08
CA ALA A 82 -5.38 -0.65 3.42
C ALA A 82 -4.97 -1.91 4.20
N MET A 83 -3.76 -1.92 4.78
CA MET A 83 -3.31 -3.02 5.64
C MET A 83 -4.17 -3.13 6.92
N ASP A 84 -4.50 -2.00 7.55
CA ASP A 84 -5.35 -2.00 8.74
C ASP A 84 -6.76 -2.51 8.44
N GLU A 85 -7.38 -2.00 7.37
CA GLU A 85 -8.72 -2.44 6.93
C GLU A 85 -8.73 -3.93 6.59
N SER A 86 -7.69 -4.43 5.91
CA SER A 86 -7.54 -5.85 5.59
C SER A 86 -7.38 -6.73 6.83
N MET A 87 -6.59 -6.28 7.81
CA MET A 87 -6.40 -7.02 9.07
C MET A 87 -7.68 -7.01 9.92
N ASP A 88 -8.37 -5.87 10.01
CA ASP A 88 -9.66 -5.76 10.69
C ASP A 88 -10.70 -6.70 10.04
N TYR A 89 -10.72 -6.78 8.72
CA TYR A 89 -11.58 -7.73 8.01
C TYR A 89 -11.23 -9.19 8.32
N MET A 90 -9.94 -9.55 8.38
CA MET A 90 -9.51 -10.90 8.75
C MET A 90 -9.89 -11.26 10.19
N ASP A 91 -9.79 -10.30 11.12
CA ASP A 91 -10.23 -10.48 12.51
C ASP A 91 -11.75 -10.68 12.61
N LEU A 92 -12.53 -9.87 11.90
CA LEU A 92 -13.99 -10.02 11.81
C LEU A 92 -14.42 -11.38 11.26
N MET A 93 -13.60 -11.98 10.40
CA MET A 93 -13.84 -13.30 9.80
C MET A 93 -13.24 -14.47 10.61
N ASP A 94 -12.64 -14.20 11.78
CA ASP A 94 -11.91 -15.18 12.61
C ASP A 94 -10.79 -15.91 11.84
N ARG A 95 -10.13 -15.20 10.92
CA ARG A 95 -9.02 -15.69 10.06
C ARG A 95 -7.66 -15.17 10.51
N ASN A 96 -7.51 -14.92 11.81
CA ASN A 96 -6.28 -14.37 12.40
C ASN A 96 -5.06 -15.28 12.25
N ASP A 97 -5.26 -16.57 11.96
CA ASP A 97 -4.23 -17.57 11.72
C ASP A 97 -3.77 -17.64 10.25
N ASP A 98 -4.40 -16.89 9.34
CA ASP A 98 -4.01 -16.82 7.94
C ASP A 98 -2.56 -16.28 7.82
N PRO A 99 -1.65 -16.99 7.14
CA PRO A 99 -0.26 -16.54 6.98
C PRO A 99 -0.11 -15.14 6.37
N THR A 100 -1.12 -14.68 5.62
CA THR A 100 -1.15 -13.35 5.01
C THR A 100 -1.21 -12.24 6.06
N VAL A 101 -1.78 -12.49 7.24
CA VAL A 101 -1.82 -11.52 8.35
C VAL A 101 -0.41 -11.12 8.79
N GLU A 102 0.54 -12.08 8.84
CA GLU A 102 1.94 -11.75 9.17
C GLU A 102 2.66 -11.02 8.04
N ILE A 103 2.22 -11.19 6.78
CA ILE A 103 2.72 -10.39 5.65
C ILE A 103 2.19 -8.95 5.78
N MET A 104 0.89 -8.77 6.02
CA MET A 104 0.25 -7.46 6.24
C MET A 104 0.94 -6.68 7.37
N LYS A 105 1.15 -7.30 8.53
CA LYS A 105 1.86 -6.66 9.67
C LYS A 105 3.26 -6.19 9.29
N ARG A 106 4.02 -7.01 8.56
CA ARG A 106 5.38 -6.67 8.13
C ARG A 106 5.37 -5.53 7.10
N ALA A 107 4.46 -5.58 6.13
CA ALA A 107 4.32 -4.56 5.10
C ALA A 107 3.91 -3.22 5.71
N LYS A 108 2.88 -3.21 6.58
CA LYS A 108 2.47 -2.04 7.35
C LYS A 108 3.65 -1.45 8.14
N ALA A 109 4.33 -2.26 8.95
CA ALA A 109 5.44 -1.80 9.76
C ALA A 109 6.60 -1.24 8.94
N ALA A 110 6.83 -1.74 7.72
CA ALA A 110 7.81 -1.19 6.79
C ALA A 110 7.37 0.19 6.26
N ALA A 111 6.14 0.32 5.77
CA ALA A 111 5.59 1.57 5.28
C ALA A 111 5.50 2.66 6.37
N GLU A 112 5.18 2.28 7.60
CA GLU A 112 5.17 3.19 8.74
C GLU A 112 6.55 3.72 9.13
N ARG A 113 7.64 3.03 8.78
CA ARG A 113 9.01 3.50 9.04
C ARG A 113 9.51 4.48 7.98
N LEU A 114 8.92 4.46 6.79
CA LEU A 114 9.25 5.41 5.74
C LEU A 114 8.93 6.83 6.20
N PHE A 115 9.82 7.75 5.86
CA PHE A 115 9.71 9.19 6.11
C PHE A 115 9.68 9.63 7.59
N LYS A 116 9.89 8.73 8.55
CA LYS A 116 10.03 9.09 9.97
C LYS A 116 11.33 9.84 10.31
N GLU A 117 12.27 9.96 9.37
CA GLU A 117 13.58 10.61 9.58
C GLU A 117 13.63 12.11 9.22
N GLU A 118 12.54 12.74 8.74
CA GLU A 118 12.53 14.19 8.42
C GLU A 118 12.20 15.12 9.62
N THR A 119 12.10 14.61 10.85
CA THR A 119 11.81 15.42 12.06
C THR A 119 12.98 15.48 13.04
N ALA A 120 14.16 15.93 12.58
CA ALA A 120 15.30 16.30 13.44
C ALA A 120 15.89 17.66 13.05
#